data_AF-A0A955C088-F1
#
_entry.id   AF-A0A955C088-F1
#
_cell.length_a   1.000
_cell.length_b   1.000
_cell.length_c   1.000
_cell.angle_alpha   90.00
_cell.angle_beta   90.00
_cell.angle_gamma   90.00
#
_symmetry.space_group_name_H-M   'P 1'
#
loop_
_entity.id
_entity.type
_entity.pdbx_description
1 polymer ?
#
loop_
_entity_poly.entity_id
_entity_poly.type
_entity_poly.pdbx_seq_one_letter_code
_entity_poly.pdbx_strand_id
1 'polypeptide(L)'
;MDKTPIDSRALAISTLTVTASVMLVGLILLLSAPREAQAIGMNDRSGDFVMTTMQLSSSREAIVVIDAASQRMAMYTFNPPTSTFDLLDRGSLTKLPEPGRR
;
A
#
# COMPACT_ATOMS: atom_id res chain seq x y z
N MET A 1 -21.82 13.58 58.38
CA MET A 1 -21.27 12.91 57.18
C MET A 1 -21.35 13.94 56.07
N ASP A 2 -20.32 14.79 55.98
CA ASP A 2 -20.33 15.95 55.07
C ASP A 2 -20.31 15.48 53.62
N LYS A 3 -21.33 15.87 52.86
CA LYS A 3 -21.35 15.70 51.41
C LYS A 3 -20.56 16.85 50.80
N THR A 4 -19.29 16.61 50.47
CA THR A 4 -18.54 17.55 49.64
C THR A 4 -19.20 17.64 48.26
N PRO A 5 -19.59 18.84 47.80
CA PRO A 5 -20.20 19.01 46.48
C PRO A 5 -19.20 18.61 45.39
N ILE A 6 -19.67 17.90 44.37
CA ILE A 6 -18.86 17.52 43.21
C ILE A 6 -18.40 18.78 42.48
N ASP A 7 -17.08 18.91 42.30
CA ASP A 7 -16.48 19.97 41.50
C ASP A 7 -16.64 19.65 40.01
N SER A 8 -17.55 20.37 39.36
CA SER A 8 -17.84 20.22 37.93
C SER A 8 -16.63 20.52 37.04
N ARG A 9 -15.68 21.36 37.50
CA ARG A 9 -14.46 21.65 36.75
C ARG A 9 -13.53 20.45 36.75
N ALA A 10 -13.34 19.82 37.90
CA ALA A 10 -12.54 18.60 38.01
C ALA A 10 -13.12 17.46 37.16
N LEU A 11 -14.45 17.34 37.11
CA LEU A 11 -15.14 16.39 36.24
C LEU A 11 -14.91 16.71 34.74
N ALA A 12 -15.05 17.97 34.33
CA ALA A 12 -14.84 18.37 32.95
C ALA A 12 -13.38 18.13 32.50
N ILE A 13 -12.41 18.51 33.33
CA ILE A 13 -10.98 18.32 33.04
C ILE A 13 -10.67 16.84 32.87
N SER A 14 -11.07 16.00 33.83
CA SER A 14 -10.80 14.56 33.77
C SER A 14 -11.43 13.90 32.53
N THR A 15 -12.67 14.27 32.19
CA THR A 15 -13.36 13.73 31.00
C THR A 15 -12.65 14.16 29.71
N LEU A 16 -12.20 15.41 29.62
CA LEU A 16 -11.48 15.92 28.45
C LEU A 16 -10.12 15.23 28.30
N THR A 17 -9.40 15.02 29.40
CA THR A 17 -8.10 14.34 29.41
C THR A 17 -8.24 12.88 28.94
N VAL A 18 -9.22 12.13 29.46
CA VAL A 18 -9.46 10.75 29.05
C VAL A 18 -9.81 10.68 27.56
N THR A 19 -10.67 11.58 27.09
CA THR A 19 -11.06 11.65 25.67
C THR A 19 -9.85 11.95 24.78
N ALA A 20 -9.01 12.91 25.19
CA ALA A 20 -7.80 13.25 24.47
C ALA A 20 -6.81 12.08 24.41
N SER A 21 -6.64 11.32 25.50
CA SER A 21 -5.79 10.13 25.52
C SER A 21 -6.30 9.04 24.58
N VAL A 22 -7.61 8.78 24.54
CA VAL A 22 -8.21 7.79 23.64
C VAL A 22 -8.04 8.22 22.18
N MET A 23 -8.31 9.48 21.85
CA MET A 23 -8.09 10.01 20.50
C MET A 23 -6.62 9.97 20.08
N LEU A 24 -5.70 10.28 21.01
CA LEU A 24 -4.26 10.24 20.75
C LEU A 24 -3.80 8.81 20.42
N VAL A 25 -4.23 7.82 21.19
CA VAL A 25 -3.90 6.40 20.91
C VAL A 25 -4.49 5.97 19.57
N GLY A 26 -5.74 6.33 19.29
CA GLY A 26 -6.37 6.06 17.99
C GLY A 26 -5.60 6.67 16.82
N LEU A 27 -5.15 7.93 16.96
CA LEU A 27 -4.33 8.60 15.96
C LEU A 27 -2.97 7.93 15.79
N ILE A 28 -2.30 7.56 16.89
CA ILE A 28 -1.01 6.85 16.84
C ILE A 28 -1.18 5.52 16.10
N LEU A 29 -2.22 4.74 16.41
CA LEU A 29 -2.49 3.47 15.72
C LEU A 29 -2.75 3.69 14.22
N LEU A 30 -3.53 4.70 13.86
CA LEU A 30 -3.81 5.04 12.47
C LEU A 30 -2.53 5.43 11.71
N LEU A 31 -1.65 6.21 12.33
CA LEU A 31 -0.38 6.65 11.74
C LEU A 31 0.68 5.55 11.72
N SER A 32 0.59 4.58 12.64
CA SER A 32 1.50 3.43 12.74
C SER A 32 1.09 2.27 11.85
N ALA A 33 -0.04 2.37 11.12
CA ALA A 33 -0.44 1.38 10.14
C ALA A 33 0.73 1.20 9.13
N PRO A 34 1.17 -0.05 8.86
CA PRO A 34 2.23 -0.30 7.91
C PRO A 34 1.88 0.33 6.57
N ARG A 35 2.69 1.29 6.13
CA ARG A 35 2.64 1.71 4.73
C ARG A 35 3.21 0.57 3.92
N GLU A 36 2.49 0.11 2.90
CA GLU A 36 3.01 -0.89 1.97
C GLU A 36 4.38 -0.40 1.47
N ALA A 37 5.39 -1.26 1.54
CA ALA A 37 6.74 -0.92 1.12
C ALA A 37 6.70 -0.66 -0.39
N GLN A 38 6.69 0.61 -0.77
CA GLN A 38 6.58 0.99 -2.18
C GLN A 38 7.88 0.63 -2.88
N ALA A 39 7.80 -0.40 -3.71
CA ALA A 39 8.90 -0.88 -4.52
C ALA A 39 8.97 -0.18 -5.89
N ILE A 40 8.20 0.88 -6.10
CA ILE A 40 7.91 1.45 -7.42
C ILE A 40 9.18 1.78 -8.18
N GLY A 41 9.30 1.25 -9.40
CA GLY A 41 10.44 1.53 -10.28
C GLY A 41 11.73 0.80 -9.90
N MET A 42 11.69 -0.16 -8.97
CA MET A 42 12.79 -1.10 -8.81
C MET A 42 12.88 -1.96 -10.06
N ASN A 43 14.07 -1.97 -10.66
CA ASN A 43 14.37 -2.73 -11.84
C ASN A 43 15.50 -3.70 -11.51
N ASP A 44 15.31 -4.96 -11.83
CA ASP A 44 16.34 -6.00 -11.75
C ASP A 44 16.46 -6.70 -13.10
N ARG A 45 17.68 -7.10 -13.44
CA ARG A 45 17.98 -7.79 -14.69
C ARG A 45 18.83 -9.01 -14.42
N SER A 46 18.33 -10.16 -14.87
CA SER A 46 19.05 -11.43 -14.80
C SER A 46 19.01 -12.10 -16.17
N GLY A 47 20.16 -12.09 -16.87
CA GLY A 47 20.27 -12.57 -18.24
C GLY A 47 19.35 -11.83 -19.21
N ASP A 48 18.43 -12.58 -19.82
CA ASP A 48 17.43 -12.09 -20.78
C ASP A 48 16.13 -11.64 -20.10
N PHE A 49 16.02 -11.79 -18.78
CA PHE A 49 14.86 -11.33 -18.03
C PHE A 49 15.10 -9.95 -17.45
N VAL A 50 14.15 -9.07 -17.66
CA VAL A 50 14.06 -7.76 -17.01
C VAL A 50 12.80 -7.76 -16.15
N MET A 51 12.96 -7.55 -14.86
CA MET A 51 11.85 -7.42 -13.92
C MET A 51 11.75 -5.97 -13.46
N THR A 52 10.55 -5.40 -13.54
CA THR A 52 10.28 -4.06 -13.01
C THR A 52 9.02 -4.07 -12.16
N THR A 53 9.09 -3.42 -11.01
CA THR A 53 7.93 -3.17 -10.15
C THR A 53 7.29 -1.86 -10.54
N MET A 54 5.97 -1.83 -10.67
CA MET A 54 5.20 -0.63 -11.00
C MET A 54 3.96 -0.52 -10.15
N GLN A 55 3.53 0.73 -9.93
CA GLN A 55 2.26 1.01 -9.27
C GLN A 55 1.14 1.05 -10.32
N LEU A 56 0.13 0.19 -10.17
CA LEU A 56 -1.09 0.26 -10.97
C LEU A 56 -2.11 1.22 -10.35
N SER A 57 -2.17 1.27 -9.02
CA SER A 57 -3.01 2.23 -8.26
C SER A 57 -2.44 2.48 -6.85
N SER A 58 -3.06 3.36 -6.07
CA SER A 58 -2.64 3.69 -4.69
C SER A 58 -2.52 2.49 -3.76
N SER A 59 -3.16 1.36 -4.07
CA SER A 59 -3.18 0.13 -3.26
C SER A 59 -2.89 -1.13 -4.07
N ARG A 60 -2.30 -0.99 -5.27
CA ARG A 60 -2.03 -2.14 -6.13
C ARG A 60 -0.70 -1.95 -6.84
N GLU A 61 0.21 -2.87 -6.56
CA GLU A 61 1.48 -2.99 -7.26
C GLU A 61 1.42 -4.16 -8.25
N ALA A 62 2.19 -4.02 -9.32
CA ALA A 62 2.41 -5.05 -10.29
C ALA A 62 3.89 -5.25 -10.53
N ILE A 63 4.24 -6.49 -10.82
CA ILE A 63 5.57 -6.90 -11.24
C ILE A 63 5.46 -7.25 -12.72
N VAL A 64 6.22 -6.54 -13.54
CA VAL A 64 6.33 -6.82 -14.97
C VAL A 64 7.61 -7.57 -15.22
N VAL A 65 7.48 -8.76 -15.80
CA VAL A 65 8.58 -9.61 -16.21
C VAL A 65 8.62 -9.60 -17.74
N ILE A 66 9.73 -9.12 -18.27
CA ILE A 66 10.01 -9.05 -19.70
C ILE A 66 11.08 -10.11 -20.00
N ASP A 67 10.74 -11.05 -20.86
CA ASP A 67 11.68 -11.99 -21.46
C ASP A 67 12.11 -11.40 -22.81
N ALA A 68 13.33 -10.88 -22.85
CA ALA A 68 13.91 -10.27 -24.03
C ALA A 68 14.23 -11.30 -25.13
N ALA A 69 14.53 -12.55 -24.77
CA ALA A 69 14.84 -13.61 -25.73
C ALA A 69 13.59 -14.08 -26.47
N SER A 70 12.46 -14.25 -25.76
CA SER A 70 11.19 -14.66 -26.37
C SER A 70 10.28 -13.50 -26.80
N GLN A 71 10.70 -12.26 -26.58
CA GLN A 71 9.92 -11.03 -26.80
C GLN A 71 8.52 -11.09 -26.16
N ARG A 72 8.46 -11.57 -24.93
CA ARG A 72 7.22 -11.72 -24.16
C ARG A 72 7.26 -10.87 -22.91
N MET A 73 6.09 -10.40 -22.53
CA MET A 73 5.86 -9.68 -21.29
C MET A 73 4.76 -10.39 -20.51
N ALA A 74 4.96 -10.55 -19.21
CA ALA A 74 3.96 -11.00 -18.27
C ALA A 74 3.87 -9.99 -17.13
N MET A 75 2.64 -9.62 -16.76
CA MET A 75 2.37 -8.74 -15.64
C MET A 75 1.67 -9.55 -14.55
N TYR A 76 2.22 -9.48 -13.35
CA TYR A 76 1.68 -10.12 -12.15
C TYR A 76 1.25 -9.04 -11.17
N THR A 77 0.17 -9.27 -10.43
CA THR A 77 -0.20 -8.43 -9.28
C THR A 77 -0.17 -9.28 -8.02
N PHE A 78 0.25 -8.67 -6.91
CA PHE A 78 0.21 -9.34 -5.62
C PHE A 78 -1.19 -9.17 -5.02
N ASN A 79 -1.76 -10.28 -4.52
CA ASN A 79 -3.04 -10.30 -3.83
C ASN A 79 -2.80 -10.50 -2.32
N PRO A 80 -2.83 -9.43 -1.50
CA PRO A 80 -2.47 -9.53 -0.09
C PRO A 80 -3.35 -10.51 0.72
N PRO A 81 -4.68 -10.55 0.53
CA PRO A 81 -5.55 -11.53 1.20
C PRO A 81 -5.12 -13.00 1.03
N THR A 82 -4.65 -13.38 -0.15
CA THR A 82 -4.28 -14.77 -0.48
C THR A 82 -2.78 -15.00 -0.46
N SER A 83 -1.97 -13.94 -0.38
CA SER A 83 -0.52 -13.98 -0.55
C SER A 83 -0.08 -14.67 -1.84
N THR A 84 -0.87 -14.54 -2.92
CA THR A 84 -0.58 -15.12 -4.24
C THR A 84 -0.27 -14.03 -5.26
N PHE A 85 0.51 -14.41 -6.28
CA PHE A 85 0.67 -13.61 -7.48
C PHE A 85 -0.32 -14.04 -8.54
N ASP A 86 -1.17 -13.12 -8.96
CA ASP A 86 -2.16 -13.35 -10.00
C ASP A 86 -1.63 -12.77 -11.32
N LEU A 87 -1.68 -13.55 -12.39
CA LEU A 87 -1.31 -13.08 -13.73
C LEU A 87 -2.39 -12.10 -14.21
N LEU A 88 -2.01 -10.84 -14.38
CA LEU A 88 -2.92 -9.79 -14.86
C LEU A 88 -3.02 -9.82 -16.38
N ASP A 89 -1.87 -9.89 -17.06
CA ASP A 89 -1.81 -9.90 -18.51
C ASP A 89 -0.53 -10.59 -19.01
N ARG A 90 -0.61 -11.14 -20.23
CA ARG A 90 0.54 -11.71 -20.93
C ARG A 90 0.46 -11.36 -22.41
N GLY A 91 1.47 -10.64 -22.88
CA GLY A 91 1.52 -10.12 -24.24
C GLY A 91 2.84 -10.42 -24.94
N SER A 92 2.81 -10.43 -26.27
CA SER A 92 4.02 -10.29 -27.07
C SER A 92 4.37 -8.81 -27.15
N LEU A 93 5.64 -8.47 -26.92
CA LEU A 93 6.14 -7.10 -27.03
C LEU A 93 5.95 -6.55 -28.44
N THR A 94 5.96 -7.41 -29.45
CA THR A 94 5.79 -7.06 -30.87
C THR A 94 4.38 -6.56 -31.19
N LYS A 95 3.40 -6.80 -30.30
CA LYS A 95 2.00 -6.36 -30.48
C LYS A 95 1.63 -5.15 -29.62
N LEU A 96 2.59 -4.59 -28.87
CA LEU A 96 2.34 -3.38 -28.10
C LEU A 96 2.16 -2.20 -29.07
N PRO A 97 1.08 -1.41 -28.95
CA PRO A 97 0.91 -0.21 -29.74
C PRO A 97 2.08 0.75 -29.47
N GLU A 98 2.62 1.36 -30.53
CA GLU A 98 3.73 2.29 -30.37
C GLU A 98 3.30 3.46 -29.46
N PRO A 99 4.16 3.88 -28.53
CA PRO A 99 3.87 4.99 -27.64
C PRO A 99 3.74 6.28 -28.47
N GLY A 100 2.50 6.69 -28.79
CA GLY A 100 2.24 7.96 -29.48
C GLY A 100 1.11 7.99 -30.51
N ARG A 101 0.45 6.88 -30.84
CA ARG A 101 -0.76 6.90 -31.70
C ARG A 101 -2.03 6.68 -30.87
N ARG A 102 -2.68 7.79 -30.52
CA ARG A 102 -4.11 7.84 -30.19
C ARG A 102 -4.87 8.33 -31.43
#